data_AF-T0IHF9-F1
#
_entry.id   AF-T0IHF9-F1
#
_cell.length_a   1.000
_cell.length_b   1.000
_cell.length_c   1.000
_cell.angle_alpha   90.00
_cell.angle_beta   90.00
_cell.angle_gamma   90.00
#
_symmetry.space_group_name_H-M   'P 1'
#
loop_
_entity.id
_entity.type
_entity.pdbx_description
1 polymer ?
#
loop_
_entity_poly.entity_id
_entity_poly.type
_entity_poly.pdbx_seq_one_letter_code
_entity_poly.pdbx_strand_id
1 'polypeptide(L)'
;MGSRLKERGAMAGSGTSILNRLSHPRYLLFLAVLATSVWPLLAVIGAVEAVVTAFDLAVIVFVLSCVPLWRDGNPEVMRRQAKRDDAGQVLLLLLTGLISSVILAALGTLVLDNKSLVPGEIALLVVTLLACWTFANLIYAFHYARLYYSAREGADRKGLDFPGGCTPDFADFVNFAFVIGMTCQTADIEITDSAVRRISTFHGLFAFAFNLGILALTVNVLASSSGGT
;
A
#
# COMPACT_ATOMS: atom_id res chain seq x y z
N MET A 1 51.04 -4.14 -13.68
CA MET A 1 50.15 -3.00 -13.99
C MET A 1 48.79 -3.48 -14.52
N GLY A 2 48.17 -4.47 -13.88
CA GLY A 2 46.93 -5.11 -14.38
C GLY A 2 45.80 -5.21 -13.36
N SER A 3 46.03 -4.78 -12.10
CA SER A 3 45.03 -4.85 -11.03
C SER A 3 44.16 -3.59 -10.92
N ARG A 4 44.61 -2.44 -11.44
CA ARG A 4 43.84 -1.17 -11.37
C ARG A 4 42.77 -0.99 -12.45
N LEU A 5 42.69 -1.90 -13.43
CA LEU A 5 41.70 -1.80 -14.52
C LEU A 5 40.44 -2.64 -14.25
N LYS A 6 40.46 -3.55 -13.26
CA LYS A 6 39.28 -4.36 -12.91
C LYS A 6 38.32 -3.66 -11.95
N GLU A 7 38.76 -2.62 -11.24
CA GLU A 7 37.92 -1.89 -10.28
C GLU A 7 37.07 -0.78 -10.92
N ARG A 8 37.38 -0.33 -12.15
CA ARG A 8 36.61 0.73 -12.83
C ARG A 8 35.33 0.24 -13.52
N GLY A 9 35.10 -1.08 -13.55
CA GLY A 9 33.88 -1.68 -14.12
C GLY A 9 32.75 -1.91 -13.11
N ALA A 10 32.97 -1.70 -11.81
CA ALA A 10 32.01 -2.08 -10.76
C ALA A 10 31.03 -0.96 -10.35
N MET A 11 31.16 0.26 -10.89
CA MET A 11 30.41 1.44 -10.39
C MET A 11 29.36 1.99 -11.37
N ALA A 12 29.05 1.29 -12.46
CA ALA A 12 28.11 1.76 -13.50
C ALA A 12 26.83 0.90 -13.63
N GLY A 13 26.33 0.32 -12.53
CA GLY A 13 25.20 -0.62 -12.57
C GLY A 13 24.03 -0.35 -11.60
N SER A 14 24.05 0.72 -10.80
CA SER A 14 23.04 0.91 -9.73
C SER A 14 21.84 1.78 -10.13
N GLY A 15 21.97 2.65 -11.15
CA GLY A 15 20.90 3.60 -11.53
C GLY A 15 19.73 2.97 -12.29
N THR A 16 19.96 1.90 -13.05
CA THR A 16 18.97 1.28 -13.94
C THR A 16 18.11 0.20 -13.24
N SER A 17 18.47 -0.19 -12.01
CA SER A 17 17.81 -1.28 -11.26
C SER A 17 16.46 -0.87 -10.68
N ILE A 18 16.33 0.36 -10.16
CA ILE A 18 15.11 0.80 -9.45
C ILE A 18 14.00 1.14 -10.47
N LEU A 19 14.34 1.84 -11.54
CA LEU A 19 13.40 2.24 -12.60
C LEU A 19 12.81 1.04 -13.35
N ASN A 20 13.61 -0.01 -13.60
CA ASN A 20 13.13 -1.22 -14.26
C ASN A 20 12.32 -2.13 -13.30
N ARG A 21 12.61 -2.06 -11.99
CA ARG A 21 11.80 -2.72 -10.94
C ARG A 21 10.45 -2.03 -10.75
N LEU A 22 10.35 -0.72 -10.94
CA LEU A 22 9.10 0.04 -10.88
C LEU A 22 8.25 -0.06 -12.17
N SER A 23 8.57 -0.97 -13.10
CA SER A 23 8.00 -1.03 -14.45
C SER A 23 6.51 -1.37 -14.55
N HIS A 24 5.77 -1.42 -13.44
CA HIS A 24 4.32 -1.50 -13.52
C HIS A 24 3.75 -0.09 -13.80
N PRO A 25 2.99 0.09 -14.90
CA PRO A 25 2.48 1.41 -15.31
C PRO A 25 1.65 2.10 -14.22
N ARG A 26 1.04 1.33 -13.33
CA ARG A 26 0.20 1.81 -12.21
C ARG A 26 1.02 2.44 -11.09
N TYR A 27 2.20 1.89 -10.78
CA TYR A 27 3.09 2.46 -9.77
C TYR A 27 3.79 3.71 -10.30
N LEU A 28 4.16 3.71 -11.59
CA LEU A 28 4.69 4.90 -12.25
C LEU A 28 3.64 6.02 -12.32
N LEU A 29 2.38 5.67 -12.61
CA LEU A 29 1.26 6.59 -12.59
C LEU A 29 1.07 7.20 -11.19
N PHE A 30 1.10 6.37 -10.13
CA PHE A 30 1.06 6.87 -8.74
C PHE A 30 2.20 7.85 -8.44
N LEU A 31 3.44 7.49 -8.75
CA LEU A 31 4.60 8.34 -8.50
C LEU A 31 4.57 9.64 -9.33
N ALA A 32 4.11 9.56 -10.58
CA ALA A 32 3.96 10.71 -11.45
C ALA A 32 2.90 11.68 -10.93
N VAL A 33 1.73 11.17 -10.52
CA VAL A 33 0.67 12.00 -9.92
C VAL A 33 1.16 12.63 -8.63
N LEU A 34 1.82 11.86 -7.76
CA LEU A 34 2.39 12.38 -6.51
C LEU A 34 3.38 13.52 -6.80
N ALA A 35 4.36 13.31 -7.68
CA ALA A 35 5.38 14.31 -7.98
C ALA A 35 4.81 15.57 -8.65
N THR A 36 3.83 15.41 -9.54
CA THR A 36 3.24 16.53 -10.31
C THR A 36 2.20 17.32 -9.53
N SER A 37 1.53 16.70 -8.54
CA SER A 37 0.50 17.37 -7.73
C SER A 37 1.05 18.14 -6.54
N VAL A 38 2.19 17.75 -5.96
CA VAL A 38 2.79 18.46 -4.81
C VAL A 38 3.16 19.90 -5.16
N TRP A 39 3.83 20.13 -6.29
CA TRP A 39 4.33 21.46 -6.67
C TRP A 39 3.24 22.56 -6.73
N PRO A 40 2.11 22.36 -7.44
CA PRO A 40 1.04 23.36 -7.45
C PRO A 40 0.33 23.49 -6.09
N LEU A 41 0.21 22.42 -5.31
CA LEU A 41 -0.45 22.46 -4.00
C LEU A 41 0.37 23.27 -2.98
N LEU A 42 1.71 23.19 -3.03
CA LEU A 42 2.60 23.99 -2.17
C LEU A 42 2.43 25.50 -2.40
N ALA A 43 1.90 25.93 -3.53
CA ALA A 43 1.65 27.34 -3.82
C ALA A 43 0.31 27.85 -3.23
N VAL A 44 -0.56 26.95 -2.78
CA VAL A 44 -1.95 27.28 -2.37
C VAL A 44 -2.20 26.96 -0.89
N ILE A 45 -1.65 25.87 -0.38
CA ILE A 45 -1.91 25.35 0.97
C ILE A 45 -0.60 25.07 1.74
N GLY A 46 -0.72 24.77 3.04
CA GLY A 46 0.45 24.50 3.88
C GLY A 46 1.24 23.28 3.40
N ALA A 47 2.55 23.24 3.68
CA ALA A 47 3.43 22.19 3.17
C ALA A 47 2.96 20.77 3.51
N VAL A 48 2.46 20.57 4.74
CA VAL A 48 1.92 19.28 5.19
C VAL A 48 0.63 18.93 4.44
N GLU A 49 -0.32 19.86 4.34
CA GLU A 49 -1.59 19.67 3.65
C GLU A 49 -1.40 19.41 2.16
N ALA A 50 -0.43 20.08 1.53
CA ALA A 50 -0.05 19.87 0.13
C ALA A 50 0.45 18.46 -0.12
N VAL A 51 1.34 17.95 0.73
CA VAL A 51 1.89 16.60 0.60
C VAL A 51 0.81 15.55 0.84
N VAL A 52 -0.04 15.74 1.86
CA VAL A 52 -1.15 14.82 2.17
C VAL A 52 -2.18 14.80 1.04
N THR A 53 -2.58 15.96 0.54
CA THR A 53 -3.55 16.06 -0.56
C THR A 53 -3.01 15.45 -1.85
N ALA A 54 -1.74 15.72 -2.19
CA ALA A 54 -1.06 15.11 -3.33
C ALA A 54 -1.02 13.58 -3.23
N PHE A 55 -0.75 13.08 -2.02
CA PHE A 55 -0.77 11.66 -1.73
C PHE A 55 -2.16 11.05 -1.93
N ASP A 56 -3.21 11.67 -1.38
CA ASP A 56 -4.58 11.19 -1.52
C ASP A 56 -5.03 11.14 -2.98
N LEU A 57 -4.67 12.16 -3.76
CA LEU A 57 -4.89 12.18 -5.21
C LEU A 57 -4.18 11.03 -5.92
N ALA A 58 -2.91 10.78 -5.58
CA ALA A 58 -2.14 9.68 -6.16
C ALA A 58 -2.76 8.31 -5.82
N VAL A 59 -3.22 8.12 -4.58
CA VAL A 59 -3.93 6.90 -4.16
C VAL A 59 -5.23 6.73 -4.92
N ILE A 60 -6.06 7.78 -5.04
CA ILE A 60 -7.32 7.71 -5.78
C ILE A 60 -7.07 7.26 -7.22
N VAL A 61 -6.07 7.85 -7.87
CA VAL A 61 -5.69 7.47 -9.24
C VAL A 61 -5.19 6.02 -9.30
N PHE A 62 -4.44 5.57 -8.30
CA PHE A 62 -4.01 4.17 -8.21
C PHE A 62 -5.21 3.21 -8.03
N VAL A 63 -6.15 3.51 -7.14
CA VAL A 63 -7.36 2.72 -6.90
C VAL A 63 -8.21 2.66 -8.17
N LEU A 64 -8.44 3.80 -8.83
CA LEU A 64 -9.16 3.87 -10.10
C LEU A 64 -8.47 3.03 -11.18
N SER A 65 -7.13 3.03 -11.21
CA SER A 65 -6.39 2.17 -12.13
C SER A 65 -6.68 0.70 -11.89
N CYS A 66 -6.95 0.28 -10.64
CA CYS A 66 -7.22 -1.12 -10.24
C CYS A 66 -8.64 -1.60 -10.59
N VAL A 67 -9.60 -0.71 -10.82
CA VAL A 67 -11.00 -1.07 -11.12
C VAL A 67 -11.14 -2.02 -12.32
N PRO A 68 -10.44 -1.84 -13.46
CA PRO A 68 -10.47 -2.79 -14.57
C PRO A 68 -9.89 -4.17 -14.22
N LEU A 69 -8.90 -4.27 -13.33
CA LEU A 69 -8.39 -5.57 -12.88
C LEU A 69 -9.42 -6.27 -12.00
N TRP A 70 -10.14 -5.52 -11.17
CA TRP A 70 -11.18 -6.09 -10.33
C TRP A 70 -12.36 -6.62 -11.17
N ARG A 71 -12.67 -5.98 -12.31
CA ARG A 71 -13.78 -6.41 -13.19
C ARG A 71 -13.40 -7.52 -14.16
N ASP A 72 -12.23 -7.41 -14.78
CA ASP A 72 -11.84 -8.23 -15.94
C ASP A 72 -10.46 -8.88 -15.76
N GLY A 73 -10.02 -9.06 -14.51
CA GLY A 73 -8.67 -9.49 -14.13
C GLY A 73 -8.34 -10.91 -14.56
N ASN A 74 -8.01 -11.12 -15.83
CA ASN A 74 -7.69 -12.46 -16.34
C ASN A 74 -6.45 -13.05 -15.61
N PRO A 75 -6.55 -14.29 -15.08
CA PRO A 75 -5.44 -15.02 -14.45
C PRO A 75 -4.13 -15.05 -15.27
N GLU A 76 -4.22 -15.06 -16.60
CA GLU A 76 -3.05 -15.01 -17.48
C GLU A 76 -2.28 -13.68 -17.37
N VAL A 77 -2.99 -12.58 -17.22
CA VAL A 77 -2.40 -11.25 -17.05
C VAL A 77 -1.67 -11.19 -15.71
N MET A 78 -2.29 -11.72 -14.65
CA MET A 78 -1.68 -11.83 -13.33
C MET A 78 -0.42 -12.71 -13.33
N ARG A 79 -0.46 -13.87 -14.01
CA ARG A 79 0.70 -14.77 -14.11
C ARG A 79 1.86 -14.14 -14.89
N ARG A 80 1.58 -13.33 -15.93
CA ARG A 80 2.60 -12.55 -16.66
C ARG A 80 3.19 -11.43 -15.80
N GLN A 81 2.38 -10.78 -14.97
CA GLN A 81 2.81 -9.73 -14.06
C GLN A 81 3.65 -10.28 -12.90
N ALA A 82 3.23 -11.40 -12.29
CA ALA A 82 3.91 -12.04 -11.15
C ALA A 82 5.38 -12.43 -11.44
N LYS A 83 5.67 -12.83 -12.69
CA LYS A 83 7.03 -13.18 -13.14
C LYS A 83 7.97 -11.98 -13.28
N ARG A 84 7.45 -10.74 -13.31
CA ARG A 84 8.23 -9.52 -13.56
C ARG A 84 8.48 -8.67 -12.33
N ASP A 85 7.84 -8.95 -11.19
CA ASP A 85 7.52 -7.88 -10.24
C ASP A 85 8.24 -7.93 -8.88
N ASP A 86 9.51 -7.53 -8.80
CA ASP A 86 10.21 -7.29 -7.51
C ASP A 86 9.82 -5.95 -6.83
N ALA A 87 8.87 -5.19 -7.38
CA ALA A 87 8.50 -3.84 -6.90
C ALA A 87 7.75 -3.84 -5.56
N GLY A 88 7.02 -4.91 -5.25
CA GLY A 88 6.13 -4.97 -4.08
C GLY A 88 6.84 -4.71 -2.75
N GLN A 89 8.13 -5.06 -2.63
CA GLN A 89 8.89 -4.87 -1.39
C GLN A 89 9.29 -3.40 -1.16
N VAL A 90 9.65 -2.68 -2.23
CA VAL A 90 9.91 -1.23 -2.17
C VAL A 90 8.62 -0.48 -1.85
N LEU A 91 7.49 -0.95 -2.39
CA LEU A 91 6.20 -0.32 -2.16
C LEU A 91 5.68 -0.56 -0.75
N LEU A 92 5.88 -1.76 -0.18
CA LEU A 92 5.60 -2.04 1.23
C LEU A 92 6.44 -1.14 2.16
N LEU A 93 7.70 -0.87 1.81
CA LEU A 93 8.55 0.05 2.55
C LEU A 93 8.06 1.50 2.45
N LEU A 94 7.67 1.95 1.26
CA LEU A 94 7.06 3.28 1.05
C LEU A 94 5.74 3.42 1.80
N LEU A 95 4.91 2.39 1.76
CA LEU A 95 3.63 2.31 2.47
C LEU A 95 3.86 2.42 3.99
N THR A 96 4.79 1.63 4.53
CA THR A 96 5.15 1.67 5.95
C THR A 96 5.65 3.05 6.36
N GLY A 97 6.57 3.64 5.58
CA GLY A 97 7.10 4.98 5.85
C GLY A 97 6.02 6.04 5.84
N LEU A 98 5.12 5.98 4.86
CA LEU A 98 3.99 6.91 4.75
C LEU A 98 3.01 6.78 5.91
N ILE A 99 2.58 5.57 6.25
CA ILE A 99 1.66 5.35 7.37
C ILE A 99 2.29 5.84 8.67
N SER A 100 3.59 5.59 8.86
CA SER A 100 4.34 6.16 9.99
C SER A 100 4.31 7.69 9.97
N SER A 101 4.47 8.34 8.82
CA SER A 101 4.39 9.80 8.68
C SER A 101 2.99 10.35 8.99
N VAL A 102 1.92 9.70 8.52
CA VAL A 102 0.53 10.13 8.79
C VAL A 102 0.22 10.00 10.28
N ILE A 103 0.62 8.89 10.91
CA ILE A 103 0.46 8.69 12.35
C ILE A 103 1.26 9.75 13.13
N LEU A 104 2.50 10.05 12.71
CA LEU A 104 3.31 11.08 13.36
C LEU A 104 2.70 12.48 13.23
N ALA A 105 2.17 12.82 12.05
CA ALA A 105 1.51 14.10 11.81
C ALA A 105 0.26 14.24 12.68
N ALA A 106 -0.58 13.20 12.71
CA ALA A 106 -1.78 13.17 13.54
C ALA A 106 -1.45 13.30 15.03
N LEU A 107 -0.49 12.52 15.54
CA LEU A 107 -0.03 12.64 16.92
C LEU A 107 0.59 13.99 17.24
N GLY A 108 1.40 14.56 16.33
CA GLY A 108 2.02 15.87 16.52
C GLY A 108 0.99 16.98 16.66
N THR A 109 0.00 17.02 15.77
CA THR A 109 -1.06 18.05 15.80
C THR A 109 -1.97 17.95 17.03
N LEU A 110 -2.30 16.73 17.48
CA LEU A 110 -3.18 16.51 18.62
C LEU A 110 -2.48 16.67 19.98
N VAL A 111 -1.26 16.13 20.11
CA VAL A 111 -0.57 16.04 21.42
C VAL A 111 0.30 17.26 21.71
N LEU A 112 0.94 17.83 20.69
CA LEU A 112 1.91 18.92 20.90
C LEU A 112 1.28 20.31 20.82
N ASP A 113 0.28 20.49 19.96
CA ASP A 113 -0.25 21.82 19.67
C ASP A 113 -1.49 22.20 20.50
N ASN A 114 -2.11 21.26 21.26
CA ASN A 114 -3.39 21.45 21.98
C ASN A 114 -4.47 22.15 21.12
N LYS A 115 -4.38 22.04 19.79
CA LYS A 115 -5.29 22.71 18.87
C LYS A 115 -6.55 21.88 18.68
N SER A 116 -7.69 22.55 18.71
CA SER A 116 -8.91 22.02 18.11
C SER A 116 -8.73 21.97 16.60
N LEU A 117 -8.79 20.77 16.02
CA LEU A 117 -8.78 20.62 14.57
C LEU A 117 -10.01 21.29 13.96
N VAL A 118 -9.82 22.04 12.89
CA VAL A 118 -10.92 22.63 12.11
C VAL A 118 -11.62 21.51 11.34
N PRO A 119 -12.95 21.56 11.08
CA PRO A 119 -13.65 20.48 10.38
C PRO A 119 -13.02 20.02 9.06
N GLY A 120 -12.37 20.93 8.31
CA GLY A 120 -11.64 20.60 7.10
C GLY A 120 -10.41 19.72 7.32
N GLU A 121 -9.66 19.95 8.40
CA GLU A 121 -8.47 19.15 8.76
C GLU A 121 -8.88 17.74 9.20
N ILE A 122 -10.00 17.63 9.94
CA ILE A 122 -10.58 16.34 10.33
C ILE A 122 -11.01 15.56 9.09
N ALA A 123 -11.72 16.22 8.16
CA ALA A 123 -12.15 15.58 6.92
C ALA A 123 -10.97 15.09 6.08
N LEU A 124 -9.92 15.91 5.92
CA LEU A 124 -8.70 15.52 5.21
C LEU A 124 -8.05 14.31 5.89
N LEU A 125 -7.87 14.36 7.22
CA LEU A 125 -7.30 13.26 7.99
C LEU A 125 -8.08 11.94 7.82
N VAL A 126 -9.42 11.99 7.86
CA VAL A 126 -10.26 10.81 7.61
C VAL A 126 -10.07 10.28 6.20
N VAL A 127 -10.06 11.15 5.19
CA VAL A 127 -9.82 10.76 3.78
C VAL A 127 -8.46 10.10 3.64
N THR A 128 -7.41 10.70 4.22
CA THR A 128 -6.05 10.16 4.16
C THR A 128 -5.94 8.81 4.84
N LEU A 129 -6.57 8.62 6.00
CA LEU A 129 -6.58 7.33 6.70
C LEU A 129 -7.28 6.25 5.84
N LEU A 130 -8.42 6.57 5.23
CA LEU A 130 -9.10 5.65 4.32
C LEU A 130 -8.26 5.34 3.06
N ALA A 131 -7.58 6.34 2.52
CA ALA A 131 -6.68 6.20 1.38
C ALA A 131 -5.49 5.29 1.73
N CYS A 132 -4.81 5.53 2.85
CA CYS A 132 -3.73 4.67 3.36
C CYS A 132 -4.19 3.23 3.56
N TRP A 133 -5.33 3.02 4.20
CA TRP A 133 -5.90 1.69 4.44
C TRP A 133 -6.21 0.95 3.14
N THR A 134 -6.91 1.61 2.21
CA THR A 134 -7.31 1.02 0.93
C THR A 134 -6.08 0.67 0.10
N PHE A 135 -5.12 1.60 0.03
CA PHE A 135 -3.88 1.42 -0.71
C PHE A 135 -3.07 0.26 -0.13
N ALA A 136 -2.93 0.18 1.20
CA ALA A 136 -2.24 -0.92 1.88
C ALA A 136 -2.81 -2.29 1.51
N ASN A 137 -4.13 -2.44 1.59
CA ASN A 137 -4.78 -3.70 1.28
C ASN A 137 -4.67 -4.07 -0.21
N LEU A 138 -4.72 -3.10 -1.12
CA LEU A 138 -4.44 -3.35 -2.54
C LEU A 138 -3.00 -3.80 -2.78
N ILE A 139 -2.00 -3.21 -2.10
CA ILE A 139 -0.61 -3.65 -2.23
C ILE A 139 -0.44 -5.09 -1.74
N TYR A 140 -1.07 -5.44 -0.61
CA TYR A 140 -1.10 -6.82 -0.14
C TYR A 140 -1.82 -7.75 -1.12
N ALA A 141 -2.91 -7.33 -1.76
CA ALA A 141 -3.59 -8.13 -2.78
C ALA A 141 -2.67 -8.46 -3.97
N PHE A 142 -1.94 -7.47 -4.49
CA PHE A 142 -0.93 -7.71 -5.53
C PHE A 142 0.19 -8.64 -5.04
N HIS A 143 0.61 -8.49 -3.78
CA HIS A 143 1.63 -9.35 -3.19
C HIS A 143 1.17 -10.81 -3.08
N TYR A 144 -0.07 -11.06 -2.64
CA TYR A 144 -0.64 -12.41 -2.57
C TYR A 144 -0.81 -13.02 -3.96
N ALA A 145 -1.29 -12.25 -4.94
CA ALA A 145 -1.40 -12.72 -6.31
C ALA A 145 -0.03 -13.11 -6.89
N ARG A 146 1.00 -12.28 -6.66
CA ARG A 146 2.37 -12.60 -7.07
C ARG A 146 2.85 -13.88 -6.40
N LEU A 147 2.63 -14.03 -5.10
CA LEU A 147 3.07 -15.20 -4.36
C LEU A 147 2.40 -16.48 -4.88
N TYR A 148 1.10 -16.40 -5.17
CA TYR A 148 0.32 -17.49 -5.75
C TYR A 148 0.83 -17.91 -7.14
N TYR A 149 1.03 -16.95 -8.04
CA TYR A 149 1.48 -17.18 -9.42
C TYR A 149 3.01 -17.24 -9.60
N SER A 150 3.78 -17.15 -8.52
CA SER A 150 5.24 -17.32 -8.59
C SER A 150 5.56 -18.74 -9.01
N ALA A 151 6.58 -18.93 -9.86
CA ALA A 151 6.92 -20.26 -10.35
C ALA A 151 7.61 -21.09 -9.27
N ARG A 152 7.12 -22.30 -9.00
CA ARG A 152 7.77 -23.34 -8.20
C ARG A 152 7.74 -24.64 -8.99
N GLU A 153 8.92 -25.19 -9.29
CA GLU A 153 9.07 -26.49 -9.98
C GLU A 153 8.30 -26.59 -11.31
N GLY A 154 8.16 -25.48 -12.04
CA GLY A 154 7.48 -25.44 -13.34
C GLY A 154 5.96 -25.24 -13.29
N ALA A 155 5.37 -25.17 -12.10
CA ALA A 155 3.97 -24.84 -11.87
C ALA A 155 3.82 -23.54 -11.05
N ASP A 156 2.60 -23.02 -10.93
CA ASP A 156 2.32 -21.96 -9.96
C ASP A 156 2.58 -22.51 -8.55
N ARG A 157 3.20 -21.69 -7.69
CA ARG A 157 3.53 -22.05 -6.31
C ARG A 157 2.28 -22.47 -5.54
N LYS A 158 1.14 -21.85 -5.84
CA LYS A 158 -0.10 -21.97 -5.06
C LYS A 158 0.20 -21.62 -3.58
N GLY A 159 -0.74 -21.82 -2.66
CA GLY A 159 -0.55 -21.44 -1.24
C GLY A 159 -1.74 -20.74 -0.59
N LEU A 160 -2.75 -20.43 -1.41
CA LEU A 160 -4.11 -20.11 -1.01
C LEU A 160 -5.03 -21.11 -1.70
N ASP A 161 -5.98 -21.69 -0.98
CA ASP A 161 -7.03 -22.54 -1.55
C ASP A 161 -8.31 -21.73 -1.66
N PHE A 162 -8.82 -21.60 -2.89
CA PHE A 162 -9.99 -20.79 -3.19
C PHE A 162 -11.20 -21.72 -3.37
N PRO A 163 -12.35 -21.36 -2.78
CA PRO A 163 -13.52 -22.21 -2.80
C PRO A 163 -14.03 -22.37 -4.24
N GLY A 164 -14.49 -23.58 -4.58
CA GLY A 164 -15.04 -23.87 -5.91
C GLY A 164 -14.03 -24.27 -6.98
N GLY A 165 -12.72 -24.33 -6.67
CA GLY A 165 -11.69 -24.87 -7.58
C GLY A 165 -11.44 -24.03 -8.84
N CYS A 166 -11.96 -22.81 -8.88
CA CYS A 166 -11.74 -21.86 -9.96
C CYS A 166 -10.29 -21.35 -9.93
N THR A 167 -9.78 -20.94 -11.10
CA THR A 167 -8.50 -20.21 -11.13
C THR A 167 -8.77 -18.81 -10.59
N PRO A 168 -8.11 -18.38 -9.49
CA PRO A 168 -8.45 -17.13 -8.84
C PRO A 168 -8.16 -15.94 -9.77
N ASP A 169 -8.94 -14.88 -9.67
CA ASP A 169 -8.67 -13.63 -10.36
C ASP A 169 -8.17 -12.55 -9.37
N PHE A 170 -7.99 -11.31 -9.85
CA PHE A 170 -7.54 -10.23 -8.97
C PHE A 170 -8.54 -9.91 -7.86
N ALA A 171 -9.84 -10.04 -8.10
CA ALA A 171 -10.87 -9.75 -7.12
C ALA A 171 -10.80 -10.74 -5.94
N ASP A 172 -10.44 -11.99 -6.18
CA ASP A 172 -10.23 -13.00 -5.13
C ASP A 172 -9.07 -12.61 -4.19
N PHE A 173 -7.95 -12.11 -4.72
CA PHE A 173 -6.83 -11.66 -3.89
C PHE A 173 -7.14 -10.36 -3.13
N VAL A 174 -7.92 -9.48 -3.73
CA VAL A 174 -8.37 -8.25 -3.06
C VAL A 174 -9.38 -8.60 -1.96
N ASN A 175 -10.29 -9.55 -2.19
CA ASN A 175 -11.15 -10.09 -1.14
C ASN A 175 -10.32 -10.61 0.04
N PHE A 176 -9.35 -11.49 -0.22
CA PHE A 176 -8.47 -12.04 0.81
C PHE A 176 -7.72 -10.96 1.60
N ALA A 177 -7.13 -9.99 0.91
CA ALA A 177 -6.38 -8.92 1.56
C ALA A 177 -7.27 -7.99 2.40
N PHE A 178 -8.46 -7.63 1.89
CA PHE A 178 -9.38 -6.74 2.59
C PHE A 178 -10.01 -7.43 3.80
N VAL A 179 -10.32 -8.73 3.73
CA VAL A 179 -10.77 -9.55 4.88
C VAL A 179 -9.75 -9.46 6.03
N ILE A 180 -8.46 -9.64 5.75
CA ILE A 180 -7.39 -9.46 6.74
C ILE A 180 -7.31 -8.00 7.22
N GLY A 181 -7.38 -7.03 6.31
CA GLY A 181 -7.29 -5.59 6.62
C GLY A 181 -8.44 -5.05 7.47
N MET A 182 -9.65 -5.56 7.25
CA MET A 182 -10.84 -5.25 8.06
C MET A 182 -10.82 -5.98 9.40
N THR A 183 -9.91 -6.94 9.58
CA THR A 183 -9.86 -7.84 10.74
C THR A 183 -11.14 -8.68 10.91
N CYS A 184 -11.87 -8.93 9.81
CA CYS A 184 -13.02 -9.81 9.77
C CYS A 184 -12.56 -11.16 9.21
N GLN A 185 -12.49 -12.21 10.03
CA GLN A 185 -12.17 -13.55 9.53
C GLN A 185 -13.42 -14.23 8.95
N THR A 186 -13.70 -14.02 7.67
CA THR A 186 -14.53 -14.94 6.89
C THR A 186 -13.59 -15.94 6.21
N ALA A 187 -13.55 -17.17 6.71
CA ALA A 187 -12.56 -18.19 6.36
C ALA A 187 -12.85 -18.88 5.02
N ASP A 188 -13.24 -18.13 4.00
CA ASP A 188 -13.61 -18.71 2.70
C ASP A 188 -12.38 -19.16 1.90
N ILE A 189 -11.19 -18.62 2.22
CA ILE A 189 -9.92 -18.91 1.55
C ILE A 189 -8.93 -19.49 2.56
N GLU A 190 -8.43 -20.71 2.32
CA GLU A 190 -7.53 -21.41 3.23
C GLU A 190 -6.06 -21.16 2.89
N ILE A 191 -5.21 -20.91 3.90
CA ILE A 191 -3.76 -20.73 3.70
C ILE A 191 -3.04 -22.08 3.78
N THR A 192 -2.52 -22.55 2.64
CA THR A 192 -1.86 -23.86 2.51
C THR A 192 -0.32 -23.78 2.54
N ASP A 193 0.28 -22.61 2.29
CA ASP A 193 1.75 -22.41 2.32
C ASP A 193 2.21 -21.66 3.58
N SER A 194 3.30 -22.12 4.20
CA SER A 194 3.81 -21.54 5.45
C SER A 194 4.40 -20.14 5.29
N ALA A 195 4.91 -19.78 4.11
CA ALA A 195 5.39 -18.43 3.83
C ALA A 195 4.22 -17.45 3.69
N VAL A 196 3.13 -17.86 3.01
CA VAL A 196 1.89 -17.07 2.93
C VAL A 196 1.36 -16.80 4.33
N ARG A 197 1.37 -17.80 5.21
CA ARG A 197 0.94 -17.69 6.61
C ARG A 197 1.74 -16.66 7.41
N ARG A 198 3.07 -16.60 7.20
CA ARG A 198 3.91 -15.57 7.86
C ARG A 198 3.54 -14.17 7.40
N ILE A 199 3.34 -14.00 6.09
CA ILE A 199 2.98 -12.71 5.49
C ILE A 199 1.60 -12.26 5.97
N SER A 200 0.61 -13.17 6.01
CA SER A 200 -0.73 -12.85 6.51
C SER A 200 -0.73 -12.47 7.98
N THR A 201 0.13 -13.08 8.80
CA THR A 201 0.30 -12.68 10.20
C THR A 201 0.83 -11.24 10.31
N PHE A 202 1.83 -10.87 9.51
CA PHE A 202 2.34 -9.49 9.50
C PHE A 202 1.30 -8.49 8.98
N HIS A 203 0.56 -8.85 7.93
CA HIS A 203 -0.54 -8.03 7.41
C HIS A 203 -1.63 -7.81 8.46
N GLY A 204 -2.04 -8.88 9.16
CA GLY A 204 -3.02 -8.79 10.25
C GLY A 204 -2.54 -7.97 11.43
N LEU A 205 -1.27 -8.12 11.84
CA LEU A 205 -0.68 -7.29 12.91
C LEU A 205 -0.64 -5.81 12.52
N PHE A 206 -0.26 -5.52 11.27
CA PHE A 206 -0.28 -4.18 10.72
C PHE A 206 -1.69 -3.60 10.70
N ALA A 207 -2.67 -4.37 10.20
CA ALA A 207 -4.08 -3.97 10.17
C ALA A 207 -4.64 -3.69 11.57
N PHE A 208 -4.31 -4.53 12.55
CA PHE A 208 -4.70 -4.34 13.94
C PHE A 208 -4.13 -3.03 14.52
N ALA A 209 -2.83 -2.78 14.35
CA ALA A 209 -2.19 -1.55 14.82
C ALA A 209 -2.77 -0.31 14.14
N PHE A 210 -3.02 -0.39 12.84
CA PHE A 210 -3.62 0.70 12.06
C PHE A 210 -5.05 1.02 12.56
N ASN A 211 -5.90 -0.01 12.73
CA ASN A 211 -7.27 0.15 13.24
C ASN A 211 -7.27 0.71 14.67
N LEU A 212 -6.35 0.29 15.53
CA LEU A 212 -6.18 0.84 16.87
C LEU A 212 -5.74 2.31 16.84
N GLY A 213 -4.86 2.69 15.90
CA GLY A 213 -4.46 4.07 15.69
C GLY A 213 -5.63 4.98 15.29
N ILE A 214 -6.47 4.53 14.35
CA ILE A 214 -7.70 5.24 13.97
C ILE A 214 -8.62 5.41 15.17
N LEU A 215 -8.83 4.34 15.95
CA LEU A 215 -9.67 4.38 17.14
C LEU A 215 -9.15 5.40 18.16
N ALA A 216 -7.85 5.42 18.44
CA ALA A 216 -7.24 6.37 19.36
C ALA A 216 -7.39 7.82 18.89
N LEU A 217 -7.14 8.09 17.61
CA LEU A 217 -7.35 9.41 17.02
C LEU A 217 -8.81 9.85 17.11
N THR A 218 -9.74 8.92 16.83
CA THR A 218 -11.19 9.19 16.90
C THR A 218 -11.62 9.58 18.32
N VAL A 219 -11.18 8.82 19.33
CA VAL A 219 -11.47 9.13 20.74
C VAL A 219 -10.90 10.48 21.15
N ASN A 220 -9.66 10.79 20.74
CA ASN A 220 -9.05 12.09 21.05
C ASN A 220 -9.84 13.25 20.41
N VAL A 221 -10.21 13.14 19.14
CA VAL A 221 -11.03 14.16 18.45
C VAL A 221 -12.40 14.34 19.12
N LEU A 222 -13.05 13.24 19.54
CA LEU A 222 -14.31 13.30 20.27
C LEU A 222 -14.16 13.95 21.66
N ALA A 223 -13.10 13.62 22.40
CA ALA A 223 -12.83 14.23 23.71
C ALA A 223 -12.55 15.74 23.59
N SER A 224 -11.81 16.17 22.56
CA SER A 224 -11.54 17.59 22.31
C SER A 224 -12.79 18.37 21.88
N SER A 225 -13.76 17.72 21.23
CA SER A 225 -15.02 18.37 20.83
C SER A 225 -16.07 18.42 21.95
N SER A 226 -16.04 17.49 22.92
CA SER A 226 -16.96 17.47 24.07
C SER A 226 -16.45 18.26 25.28
N GLY A 227 -15.15 18.52 25.40
CA GLY A 227 -14.58 19.35 26.47
C GLY A 227 -14.75 20.88 26.30
N GLY A 228 -15.43 21.31 25.23
CA GLY A 228 -15.62 22.72 24.87
C GLY A 228 -16.99 23.33 25.21
N THR A 229 -17.85 22.63 25.97
CA THR A 229 -19.15 23.14 26.46
C THR A 229 -19.13 23.42 27.95
#